data_AF-A0A6G7YMQ1-F1
#
_entry.id   AF-A0A6G7YMQ1-F1
#
_cell.length_a   1.000
_cell.length_b   1.000
_cell.length_c   1.000
_cell.angle_alpha   90.00
_cell.angle_beta   90.00
_cell.angle_gamma   90.00
#
_symmetry.space_group_name_H-M   'P 1'
#
loop_
_entity.id
_entity.type
_entity.pdbx_description
1 polymer ?
#
loop_
_entity_poly.entity_id
_entity_poly.type
_entity_poly.pdbx_seq_one_letter_code
_entity_poly.pdbx_strand_id
1 'polypeptide(L)'
;MAERLLSTHSGGSPKVCNRPIADIQVCRQIVEMRSLKSLPLCVLAAVLSGCSYTYNLSAVVIDGRLAFVVDQTFLRSPDCIRGIEVSLDTDGPNPQLESGDDASKIRNGVYWSQRMETGSCLNDFPVLYGSQLKGTPFVFSDGESGIVMPKKLRVGVIYQVHTESSGSGYGSGWFRITPQLTVESWREDPTPQGDYS
;
A
#
# COMPACT_ATOMS: atom_id res chain seq x y z
N MET A 1 47.71 9.12 -26.06
CA MET A 1 48.49 7.93 -26.48
C MET A 1 48.22 6.82 -25.47
N ALA A 2 48.12 5.57 -25.95
CA ALA A 2 47.65 4.32 -25.30
C ALA A 2 46.10 4.16 -25.30
N GLU A 3 45.49 3.53 -26.33
CA GLU A 3 45.32 2.07 -26.61
C GLU A 3 44.33 1.39 -25.64
N ARG A 4 43.05 1.30 -26.02
CA ARG A 4 42.34 0.13 -26.61
C ARG A 4 42.64 -1.20 -25.93
N LEU A 5 41.61 -1.83 -25.35
CA LEU A 5 41.27 -3.25 -25.55
C LEU A 5 39.77 -3.47 -25.28
N LEU A 6 39.03 -3.80 -26.34
CA LEU A 6 37.69 -4.39 -26.33
C LEU A 6 37.83 -5.89 -26.04
N SER A 7 36.92 -6.47 -25.27
CA SER A 7 36.74 -7.93 -25.23
C SER A 7 35.27 -8.27 -25.37
N THR A 8 34.96 -8.87 -26.53
CA THR A 8 33.72 -9.57 -26.85
C THR A 8 33.81 -11.01 -26.37
N HIS A 9 32.79 -11.54 -25.72
CA HIS A 9 32.62 -12.99 -25.56
C HIS A 9 31.29 -13.45 -26.17
N SER A 10 31.46 -14.42 -27.06
CA SER A 10 30.48 -15.12 -27.87
C SER A 10 30.47 -16.58 -27.42
N GLY A 11 29.29 -17.21 -27.43
CA GLY A 11 29.15 -18.65 -27.69
C GLY A 11 28.91 -19.56 -26.47
N GLY A 12 27.72 -20.18 -26.43
CA GLY A 12 27.49 -21.35 -25.58
C GLY A 12 26.02 -21.71 -25.32
N SER A 13 25.26 -22.12 -26.34
CA SER A 13 24.18 -23.12 -26.18
C SER A 13 24.83 -24.52 -26.27
N PRO A 14 24.37 -25.59 -25.57
CA PRO A 14 23.05 -26.19 -25.83
C PRO A 14 22.43 -27.05 -24.67
N LYS A 15 21.32 -27.73 -25.03
CA LYS A 15 20.60 -28.87 -24.39
C LYS A 15 19.36 -28.44 -23.60
N VAL A 16 18.18 -28.42 -24.23
CA VAL A 16 17.32 -29.58 -24.54
C VAL A 16 17.10 -30.47 -23.31
N CYS A 17 16.07 -30.15 -22.54
CA CYS A 17 15.36 -31.12 -21.70
C CYS A 17 14.06 -31.48 -22.41
N ASN A 18 14.02 -32.73 -22.85
CA ASN A 18 12.92 -33.36 -23.57
C ASN A 18 12.19 -34.28 -22.57
N ARG A 19 10.86 -34.12 -22.48
CA ARG A 19 9.82 -35.07 -22.00
C ARG A 19 9.58 -35.19 -20.48
N PRO A 20 8.39 -35.67 -20.03
CA PRO A 20 7.23 -36.15 -20.80
C PRO A 20 5.91 -35.44 -20.52
N ILE A 21 5.01 -35.67 -21.47
CA ILE A 21 3.57 -35.42 -21.50
C ILE A 21 2.92 -36.14 -20.31
N ALA A 22 2.20 -35.40 -19.48
CA ALA A 22 1.21 -35.93 -18.55
C ALA A 22 -0.12 -35.21 -18.82
N ASP A 23 -1.02 -35.98 -19.45
CA ASP A 23 -2.48 -35.87 -19.51
C ASP A 23 -3.11 -34.49 -19.30
N ILE A 24 -3.28 -33.77 -20.41
CA ILE A 24 -4.42 -32.86 -20.58
C ILE A 24 -5.64 -33.76 -20.78
N GLN A 25 -6.29 -34.12 -19.67
CA GLN A 25 -7.61 -34.72 -19.70
C GLN A 25 -8.61 -33.64 -20.17
N VAL A 26 -8.75 -33.55 -21.49
CA VAL A 26 -9.84 -32.82 -22.14
C VAL A 26 -11.14 -33.50 -21.72
N CYS A 27 -11.80 -32.96 -20.70
CA CYS A 27 -13.19 -33.25 -20.42
C CYS A 27 -14.04 -32.69 -21.58
N ARG A 28 -14.17 -33.50 -22.62
CA ARG A 28 -15.13 -33.32 -23.71
C ARG A 28 -16.52 -33.59 -23.14
N GLN A 29 -17.12 -32.61 -22.47
CA GLN A 29 -18.53 -32.69 -22.14
C GLN A 29 -19.34 -32.44 -23.40
N ILE A 30 -19.98 -33.51 -23.88
CA ILE A 30 -21.10 -33.43 -24.81
C ILE A 30 -22.24 -32.79 -24.02
N VAL A 31 -22.48 -31.50 -24.27
CA VAL A 31 -23.68 -30.83 -23.81
C VAL A 31 -24.82 -31.29 -24.72
N GLU A 32 -25.58 -32.29 -24.28
CA GLU A 32 -26.94 -32.50 -24.77
C GLU A 32 -27.72 -31.20 -24.52
N MET A 33 -28.00 -30.45 -25.57
CA MET A 33 -28.93 -29.32 -25.53
C MET A 33 -30.35 -29.83 -25.34
N ARG A 34 -30.71 -30.19 -24.11
CA ARG A 34 -32.11 -30.36 -23.70
C ARG A 34 -32.67 -29.03 -23.22
N SER A 35 -33.52 -28.47 -24.07
CA SER A 35 -34.64 -27.59 -23.75
C SER A 35 -34.33 -26.34 -22.89
N LEU A 36 -34.04 -25.25 -23.59
CA LEU A 36 -34.05 -23.87 -23.10
C LEU A 36 -35.39 -23.50 -22.44
N LYS A 37 -35.51 -23.52 -21.10
CA LYS A 37 -36.41 -22.65 -20.31
C LYS A 37 -35.95 -22.56 -18.84
N SER A 38 -34.88 -21.81 -18.56
CA SER A 38 -34.62 -21.08 -17.29
C SER A 38 -33.12 -20.91 -17.06
N LEU A 39 -32.52 -19.85 -17.63
CA LEU A 39 -31.20 -19.40 -17.23
C LEU A 39 -31.08 -17.87 -17.41
N PRO A 40 -31.63 -17.06 -16.49
CA PRO A 40 -31.22 -15.66 -16.37
C PRO A 40 -30.60 -15.33 -15.00
N LEU A 41 -30.20 -16.32 -14.19
CA LEU A 41 -29.80 -16.04 -12.79
C LEU A 41 -28.27 -16.00 -12.53
N CYS A 42 -27.43 -16.60 -13.37
CA CYS A 42 -25.98 -16.66 -13.08
C CYS A 42 -25.16 -15.45 -13.53
N VAL A 43 -25.67 -14.60 -14.44
CA VAL A 43 -24.92 -13.42 -14.94
C VAL A 43 -24.93 -12.28 -13.92
N LEU A 44 -25.90 -12.23 -13.01
CA LEU A 44 -26.02 -11.14 -12.03
C LEU A 44 -25.02 -11.22 -10.86
N ALA A 45 -24.48 -12.39 -10.54
CA ALA A 45 -23.60 -12.57 -9.39
C ALA A 45 -22.16 -12.06 -9.63
N ALA A 46 -21.70 -11.96 -10.88
CA ALA A 46 -20.34 -11.53 -11.19
C ALA A 46 -20.14 -10.00 -11.08
N VAL A 47 -21.20 -9.22 -11.21
CA VAL A 47 -21.15 -7.74 -11.29
C VAL A 47 -21.05 -7.08 -9.91
N LEU A 48 -21.21 -7.83 -8.82
CA LEU A 48 -21.17 -7.34 -7.43
C LEU A 48 -19.84 -7.64 -6.71
N SER A 49 -18.85 -8.23 -7.40
CA SER A 49 -17.51 -8.41 -6.86
C SER A 49 -16.72 -7.10 -6.94
N GLY A 50 -17.03 -6.16 -6.03
CA GLY A 50 -16.21 -4.98 -5.80
C GLY A 50 -14.79 -5.43 -5.47
N CYS A 51 -13.86 -5.28 -6.41
CA CYS A 51 -12.48 -5.70 -6.24
C CYS A 51 -11.75 -4.66 -5.37
N SER A 52 -11.88 -4.77 -4.05
CA SER A 52 -10.90 -4.14 -3.15
C SER A 52 -9.53 -4.76 -3.38
N TYR A 53 -8.48 -3.99 -3.11
CA TYR A 53 -7.11 -4.47 -3.22
C TYR A 53 -6.24 -3.81 -2.16
N THR A 54 -5.17 -4.50 -1.81
CA THR A 54 -4.15 -3.97 -0.91
C THR A 54 -2.85 -3.74 -1.68
N TYR A 55 -2.02 -2.84 -1.17
CA TYR A 55 -0.68 -2.59 -1.68
C TYR A 55 0.27 -2.24 -0.54
N ASN A 56 1.56 -2.43 -0.75
CA ASN A 56 2.56 -2.08 0.25
C ASN A 56 3.11 -0.68 -0.02
N LEU A 57 3.39 0.03 1.06
CA LEU A 57 4.11 1.29 1.07
C LEU A 57 5.54 1.08 1.53
N SER A 58 6.45 1.89 1.00
CA SER A 58 7.78 2.07 1.55
C SER A 58 7.99 3.51 1.96
N ALA A 59 8.64 3.71 3.11
CA ALA A 59 9.09 5.00 3.55
C ALA A 59 10.52 5.25 3.01
N VAL A 60 10.71 6.39 2.37
CA VAL A 60 11.98 6.79 1.75
C VAL A 60 12.31 8.25 2.09
N VAL A 61 13.55 8.66 1.85
CA VAL A 61 13.96 10.08 1.97
C VAL A 61 14.14 10.66 0.58
N ILE A 62 13.38 11.70 0.25
CA ILE A 62 13.47 12.47 -0.99
C ILE A 62 13.81 13.91 -0.61
N ASP A 63 14.92 14.44 -1.12
CA ASP A 63 15.38 15.80 -0.84
C ASP A 63 15.42 16.15 0.66
N GLY A 64 15.87 15.19 1.49
CA GLY A 64 15.95 15.35 2.94
C GLY A 64 14.61 15.28 3.68
N ARG A 65 13.52 14.92 3.00
CA ARG A 65 12.17 14.79 3.58
C ARG A 65 11.69 13.36 3.52
N LEU A 66 11.05 12.91 4.60
CA LEU A 66 10.35 11.63 4.62
C LEU A 66 9.21 11.64 3.60
N ALA A 67 9.12 10.59 2.80
CA ALA A 67 8.10 10.40 1.79
C ALA A 67 7.63 8.94 1.79
N PHE A 68 6.38 8.73 1.37
CA PHE A 68 5.80 7.42 1.18
C PHE A 68 5.65 7.14 -0.31
N VAL A 69 6.07 5.96 -0.74
CA VAL A 69 5.98 5.48 -2.13
C VAL A 69 5.28 4.12 -2.17
N VAL A 70 4.61 3.84 -3.28
CA VAL A 70 4.05 2.51 -3.53
C VAL A 70 5.18 1.55 -3.90
N ASP A 71 5.16 0.37 -3.29
CA ASP A 71 6.02 -0.73 -3.70
C ASP A 71 5.52 -1.35 -5.01
N GLN A 72 6.32 -1.25 -6.06
CA GLN A 72 5.94 -1.67 -7.41
C GLN A 72 6.02 -3.17 -7.64
N THR A 73 6.32 -3.99 -6.62
CA THR A 73 6.35 -5.45 -6.80
C THR A 73 4.97 -6.11 -6.98
N PHE A 74 3.87 -5.34 -6.90
CA PHE A 74 2.50 -5.85 -7.01
C PHE A 74 1.84 -5.56 -8.36
N LEU A 75 0.89 -6.43 -8.76
CA LEU A 75 0.14 -6.32 -10.02
C LEU A 75 -0.77 -5.07 -10.10
N ARG A 76 -1.16 -4.51 -8.95
CA ARG A 76 -1.95 -3.28 -8.85
C ARG A 76 -1.21 -2.28 -7.98
N SER A 77 -0.87 -1.14 -8.57
CA SER A 77 -0.20 -0.04 -7.90
C SER A 77 -1.00 1.24 -8.15
N PRO A 78 -1.53 1.89 -7.11
CA PRO A 78 -2.20 3.16 -7.30
C PRO A 78 -1.20 4.26 -7.64
N ASP A 79 -1.68 5.27 -8.32
CA ASP A 79 -0.96 6.50 -8.67
C ASP A 79 -1.19 7.63 -7.65
N CYS A 80 -2.32 7.62 -6.94
CA CYS A 80 -2.71 8.67 -6.00
C CYS A 80 -3.32 8.15 -4.68
N ILE A 81 -3.47 9.04 -3.71
CA ILE A 81 -4.19 8.81 -2.45
C ILE A 81 -5.28 9.86 -2.19
N ARG A 82 -6.19 9.50 -1.30
CA ARG A 82 -7.23 10.36 -0.73
C ARG A 82 -7.26 10.33 0.79
N GLY A 83 -6.55 9.42 1.43
CA GLY A 83 -6.41 9.38 2.88
C GLY A 83 -5.04 8.89 3.29
N ILE A 84 -4.54 9.40 4.41
CA ILE A 84 -3.30 8.96 5.03
C ILE A 84 -3.44 9.01 6.54
N GLU A 85 -2.91 8.00 7.21
CA GLU A 85 -2.74 7.97 8.65
C GLU A 85 -1.34 7.45 8.95
N VAL A 86 -0.60 8.16 9.81
CA VAL A 86 0.67 7.70 10.37
C VAL A 86 0.48 7.59 11.87
N SER A 87 0.68 6.41 12.42
CA SER A 87 0.50 6.10 13.83
C SER A 87 1.70 5.35 14.40
N LEU A 88 1.76 5.28 15.72
CA LEU A 88 2.59 4.29 16.39
C LEU A 88 2.13 2.88 15.99
N ASP A 89 3.09 2.00 15.74
CA ASP A 89 2.82 0.58 15.54
C ASP A 89 2.67 -0.14 16.89
N THR A 90 3.62 0.10 17.79
CA THR A 90 3.68 -0.44 19.14
C THR A 90 3.69 0.69 20.18
N ASP A 91 3.90 0.32 21.45
CA ASP A 91 4.05 1.29 22.53
C ASP A 91 5.11 2.34 22.20
N GLY A 92 4.73 3.60 22.37
CA GLY A 92 5.58 4.74 22.14
C GLY A 92 5.00 5.97 22.84
N PRO A 93 5.75 7.08 22.91
CA PRO A 93 5.21 8.30 23.46
C PRO A 93 4.11 8.82 22.53
N ASN A 94 2.91 8.99 23.08
CA ASN A 94 1.83 9.65 22.36
C ASN A 94 2.28 11.06 21.90
N PRO A 95 1.81 11.51 20.73
CA PRO A 95 2.06 12.86 20.28
C PRO A 95 1.37 13.88 21.20
N GLN A 96 1.87 15.11 21.21
CA GLN A 96 1.22 16.20 21.92
C GLN A 96 -0.02 16.64 21.15
N LEU A 97 -1.13 16.85 21.86
CA LEU A 97 -2.37 17.41 21.32
C LEU A 97 -2.16 18.89 20.98
N GLU A 98 -2.50 19.28 19.75
CA GLU A 98 -2.49 20.66 19.28
C GLU A 98 -3.91 21.12 18.89
N SER A 99 -4.08 22.42 18.66
CA SER A 99 -5.38 22.98 18.24
C SER A 99 -5.77 22.46 16.86
N GLY A 100 -7.00 21.93 16.75
CA GLY A 100 -7.54 21.37 15.52
C GLY A 100 -7.29 19.88 15.31
N ASP A 101 -6.52 19.24 16.19
CA ASP A 101 -6.36 17.78 16.15
C ASP A 101 -7.58 17.06 16.74
N ASP A 102 -7.88 15.89 16.19
CA ASP A 102 -8.73 14.88 16.81
C ASP A 102 -8.04 14.30 18.06
N ALA A 103 -8.58 14.65 19.23
CA ALA A 103 -8.03 14.22 20.51
C ALA A 103 -8.10 12.71 20.73
N SER A 104 -9.06 12.01 20.12
CA SER A 104 -9.18 10.55 20.18
C SER A 104 -8.03 9.89 19.42
N LYS A 105 -7.75 10.35 18.20
CA LYS A 105 -6.63 9.87 17.39
C LYS A 105 -5.28 10.13 18.06
N ILE A 106 -5.08 11.31 18.65
CA ILE A 106 -3.85 11.61 19.41
C ILE A 106 -3.64 10.64 20.57
N ARG A 107 -4.70 10.33 21.34
CA ARG A 107 -4.62 9.35 22.44
C ARG A 107 -4.28 7.94 21.97
N ASN A 108 -4.65 7.61 20.74
CA ASN A 108 -4.34 6.33 20.09
C ASN A 108 -3.00 6.34 19.33
N GLY A 109 -2.14 7.34 19.56
CA GLY A 109 -0.80 7.36 18.97
C GLY A 109 -0.75 7.77 17.51
N VAL A 110 -1.76 8.47 16.98
CA VAL A 110 -1.73 9.00 15.60
C VAL A 110 -0.88 10.26 15.54
N TYR A 111 0.16 10.24 14.70
CA TYR A 111 1.10 11.34 14.47
C TYR A 111 0.74 12.20 13.25
N TRP A 112 -0.09 11.72 12.33
CA TRP A 112 -0.58 12.50 11.20
C TRP A 112 -1.82 11.80 10.62
N SER A 113 -2.90 12.54 10.36
CA SER A 113 -4.10 11.98 9.73
C SER A 113 -4.80 13.03 8.88
N GLN A 114 -5.06 12.70 7.63
CA GLN A 114 -5.91 13.49 6.74
C GLN A 114 -6.72 12.55 5.85
N ARG A 115 -8.01 12.88 5.64
CA ARG A 115 -8.89 12.13 4.74
C ARG A 115 -9.70 13.09 3.89
N MET A 116 -9.80 12.77 2.60
CA MET A 116 -10.55 13.49 1.59
C MET A 116 -11.72 12.62 1.10
N GLU A 117 -12.74 13.26 0.53
CA GLU A 117 -13.90 12.56 -0.03
C GLU A 117 -13.49 11.52 -1.09
N THR A 118 -14.25 10.41 -1.16
CA THR A 118 -13.95 9.24 -2.02
C THR A 118 -13.78 9.59 -3.50
N GLY A 119 -14.44 10.65 -3.98
CA GLY A 119 -14.34 11.11 -5.37
C GLY A 119 -13.05 11.88 -5.71
N SER A 120 -12.21 12.18 -4.72
CA SER A 120 -11.02 13.03 -4.89
C SER A 120 -9.73 12.24 -4.70
N CYS A 121 -9.17 11.72 -5.79
CA CYS A 121 -7.81 11.16 -5.79
C CYS A 121 -6.89 12.13 -6.53
N LEU A 122 -6.44 13.15 -5.80
CA LEU A 122 -5.71 14.32 -6.35
C LEU A 122 -4.27 14.42 -5.82
N ASN A 123 -3.84 13.42 -5.04
CA ASN A 123 -2.58 13.44 -4.31
C ASN A 123 -1.71 12.30 -4.79
N ASP A 124 -0.89 12.58 -5.78
CA ASP A 124 -0.03 11.57 -6.40
C ASP A 124 1.08 11.12 -5.45
N PHE A 125 1.54 9.88 -5.64
CA PHE A 125 2.80 9.43 -5.03
C PHE A 125 4.01 10.06 -5.74
N PRO A 126 5.13 10.33 -5.03
CA PRO A 126 5.35 10.15 -3.60
C PRO A 126 4.59 11.16 -2.73
N VAL A 127 4.08 10.71 -1.58
CA VAL A 127 3.41 11.58 -0.61
C VAL A 127 4.40 11.99 0.48
N LEU A 128 4.71 13.28 0.57
CA LEU A 128 5.64 13.79 1.58
C LEU A 128 4.99 13.81 2.96
N TYR A 129 5.72 13.38 4.00
CA TYR A 129 5.21 13.43 5.37
C TYR A 129 4.82 14.86 5.75
N GLY A 130 3.57 15.00 6.21
CA GLY A 130 2.99 16.27 6.63
C GLY A 130 2.58 17.22 5.49
N SER A 131 2.58 16.78 4.23
CA SER A 131 2.01 17.59 3.15
C SER A 131 0.49 17.71 3.30
N GLN A 132 -0.08 18.88 3.04
CA GLN A 132 -1.53 19.02 2.97
C GLN A 132 -2.09 18.26 1.76
N LEU A 133 -3.05 17.35 1.99
CA LEU A 133 -3.74 16.69 0.89
C LEU A 133 -4.73 17.66 0.23
N LYS A 134 -4.78 17.61 -1.10
CA LYS A 134 -5.73 18.31 -1.97
C LYS A 134 -7.05 17.55 -2.01
N GLY A 135 -8.14 18.30 -2.10
CA GLY A 135 -9.51 17.77 -2.21
C GLY A 135 -10.44 18.38 -1.16
N THR A 136 -11.69 17.93 -1.18
CA THR A 136 -12.66 18.26 -0.13
C THR A 136 -12.38 17.37 1.07
N PRO A 137 -12.14 17.92 2.27
CA PRO A 137 -11.97 17.12 3.48
C PRO A 137 -13.18 16.23 3.73
N PHE A 138 -12.93 14.98 4.11
CA PHE A 138 -14.00 14.10 4.54
C PHE A 138 -14.51 14.57 5.91
N VAL A 139 -15.83 14.69 6.04
CA VAL A 139 -16.51 15.06 7.29
C VAL A 139 -17.38 13.87 7.71
N PHE A 140 -17.13 13.36 8.92
CA PHE A 140 -17.91 12.30 9.54
C PHE A 140 -19.31 12.82 9.92
N SER A 141 -20.23 11.91 10.24
CA SER A 141 -21.63 12.27 10.55
C SER A 141 -21.79 13.13 11.81
N ASP A 142 -20.79 13.14 12.68
CA ASP A 142 -20.70 14.01 13.87
C ASP A 142 -20.14 15.41 13.55
N GLY A 143 -19.77 15.67 12.29
CA GLY A 143 -19.21 16.94 11.84
C GLY A 143 -17.69 17.06 12.02
N GLU A 144 -17.03 16.04 12.58
CA GLU A 144 -15.57 16.03 12.73
C GLU A 144 -14.90 15.51 11.45
N SER A 145 -13.64 15.89 11.22
CA SER A 145 -12.86 15.46 10.04
C SER A 145 -11.82 14.38 10.35
N GLY A 146 -11.62 14.05 11.64
CA GLY A 146 -10.59 13.12 12.09
C GLY A 146 -9.16 13.55 11.73
N ILE A 147 -8.94 14.86 11.55
CA ILE A 147 -7.64 15.41 11.16
C ILE A 147 -6.69 15.38 12.35
N VAL A 148 -5.44 15.02 12.09
CA VAL A 148 -4.31 15.23 12.99
C VAL A 148 -3.20 15.90 12.20
N MET A 149 -2.78 17.09 12.62
CA MET A 149 -1.65 17.79 11.99
C MET A 149 -0.35 17.03 12.24
N PRO A 150 0.59 16.99 11.27
CA PRO A 150 1.79 16.18 11.35
C PRO A 150 2.64 16.53 12.58
N LYS A 151 2.99 15.50 13.34
CA LYS A 151 3.75 15.60 14.58
C LYS A 151 5.21 15.26 14.36
N LYS A 152 6.07 15.72 15.26
CA LYS A 152 7.51 15.39 15.19
C LYS A 152 7.72 13.90 15.45
N LEU A 153 8.16 13.18 14.42
CA LEU A 153 8.58 11.79 14.52
C LEU A 153 9.85 11.66 15.39
N ARG A 154 10.00 10.51 16.03
CA ARG A 154 11.11 10.21 16.94
C ARG A 154 12.01 9.13 16.35
N VAL A 155 13.31 9.31 16.59
CA VAL A 155 14.33 8.30 16.27
C VAL A 155 14.07 7.03 17.09
N GLY A 156 14.21 5.87 16.46
CA GLY A 156 14.12 4.57 17.11
C GLY A 156 12.70 4.03 17.30
N VAL A 157 11.66 4.84 17.06
CA VAL A 157 10.26 4.43 17.16
C VAL A 157 9.79 3.85 15.83
N ILE A 158 9.04 2.74 15.90
CA ILE A 158 8.40 2.12 14.73
C ILE A 158 7.04 2.78 14.54
N TYR A 159 6.83 3.29 13.34
CA TYR A 159 5.58 3.88 12.90
C TYR A 159 4.97 3.01 11.81
N GLN A 160 3.64 3.01 11.77
CA GLN A 160 2.86 2.46 10.69
C GLN A 160 2.29 3.61 9.85
N VAL A 161 2.28 3.45 8.54
CA VAL A 161 1.55 4.31 7.61
C VAL A 161 0.45 3.50 6.95
N HIS A 162 -0.76 4.06 6.94
CA HIS A 162 -1.91 3.57 6.18
C HIS A 162 -2.36 4.62 5.19
N THR A 163 -2.84 4.18 4.03
CA THR A 163 -3.38 5.07 2.99
C THR A 163 -4.64 4.50 2.38
N GLU A 164 -5.52 5.41 1.96
CA GLU A 164 -6.68 5.11 1.13
C GLU A 164 -6.44 5.70 -0.25
N SER A 165 -6.67 4.90 -1.29
CA SER A 165 -6.45 5.29 -2.68
C SER A 165 -7.75 5.40 -3.49
N SER A 166 -7.62 5.61 -4.81
CA SER A 166 -8.70 5.49 -5.78
C SER A 166 -9.26 4.07 -5.78
N GLY A 167 -10.57 3.98 -6.04
CA GLY A 167 -11.32 2.74 -5.85
C GLY A 167 -11.33 2.29 -4.39
N SER A 168 -11.39 0.98 -4.17
CA SER A 168 -11.32 0.35 -2.84
C SER A 168 -9.90 -0.15 -2.54
N GLY A 169 -8.89 0.71 -2.79
CA GLY A 169 -7.48 0.40 -2.59
C GLY A 169 -6.96 0.86 -1.22
N TYR A 170 -6.27 -0.03 -0.50
CA TYR A 170 -5.74 0.22 0.85
C TYR A 170 -4.25 -0.08 0.91
N GLY A 171 -3.44 0.89 1.32
CA GLY A 171 -1.99 0.76 1.39
C GLY A 171 -1.48 0.75 2.82
N SER A 172 -0.52 -0.10 3.14
CA SER A 172 0.13 -0.08 4.45
C SER A 172 1.64 -0.29 4.37
N GLY A 173 2.37 0.19 5.37
CA GLY A 173 3.80 -0.04 5.52
C GLY A 173 4.31 0.40 6.88
N TRP A 174 5.48 -0.09 7.27
CA TRP A 174 6.13 0.24 8.53
C TRP A 174 7.46 0.92 8.28
N PHE A 175 7.86 1.79 9.19
CA PHE A 175 9.14 2.47 9.09
C PHE A 175 9.69 2.93 10.44
N ARG A 176 11.00 3.15 10.46
CA ARG A 176 11.73 3.68 11.61
C ARG A 176 12.78 4.66 11.14
N ILE A 177 12.91 5.78 11.85
CA ILE A 177 14.03 6.70 11.67
C ILE A 177 15.19 6.22 12.54
N THR A 178 16.34 5.94 11.95
CA THR A 178 17.53 5.44 12.67
C THR A 178 18.27 6.59 13.37
N PRO A 179 19.19 6.29 14.32
CA PRO A 179 20.08 7.30 14.91
C PRO A 179 20.93 8.06 13.90
N GLN A 180 21.20 7.46 12.74
CA GLN A 180 21.94 8.08 11.63
C GLN A 180 21.05 8.95 10.73
N LEU A 181 19.78 9.17 11.12
CA LEU A 181 18.77 9.90 10.35
C LEU A 181 18.50 9.28 8.97
N THR A 182 18.70 7.97 8.84
CA THR A 182 18.22 7.18 7.71
C THR A 182 16.85 6.59 8.02
N VAL A 183 16.17 6.07 6.99
CA VAL A 183 14.87 5.42 7.14
C VAL A 183 15.02 3.94 6.83
N GLU A 184 14.59 3.10 7.76
CA GLU A 184 14.34 1.68 7.52
C GLU A 184 12.85 1.51 7.25
N SER A 185 12.49 0.64 6.31
CA SER A 185 11.09 0.40 5.94
C SER A 185 10.82 -1.09 5.77
N TRP A 186 9.63 -1.53 6.20
CA TRP A 186 9.19 -2.91 6.14
C TRP A 186 7.79 -2.99 5.53
N ARG A 187 7.57 -4.06 4.76
CA ARG A 187 6.28 -4.39 4.12
C ARG A 187 5.31 -5.07 5.08
N GLU A 188 5.86 -5.70 6.11
CA GLU A 188 5.17 -6.46 7.13
C GLU A 188 5.53 -5.86 8.48
N ASP A 189 4.68 -6.10 9.48
CA ASP A 189 4.89 -5.67 10.85
C ASP A 189 6.24 -6.21 11.37
N PRO A 190 7.22 -5.33 11.66
CA PRO A 190 8.53 -5.74 12.15
C PRO A 190 8.54 -6.05 13.65
N THR A 191 7.44 -5.79 14.36
CA THR A 191 7.32 -6.08 15.77
C THR A 191 7.21 -7.60 15.97
N PRO A 192 8.09 -8.23 16.78
CA PRO A 192 7.94 -9.63 17.11
C PRO A 192 6.56 -9.88 17.73
N GLN A 193 5.78 -10.79 17.15
CA GLN A 193 4.57 -11.28 17.81
C GLN A 193 5.03 -11.95 19.11
N GLY A 194 4.75 -11.31 20.25
CA GLY A 194 4.92 -11.97 21.53
C GLY A 194 4.05 -13.23 21.51
N ASP A 195 4.62 -14.38 21.88
CA ASP A 195 3.84 -15.58 22.15
C ASP A 195 2.84 -15.21 23.26
N TYR A 196 1.59 -14.93 22.88
CA TYR A 196 0.47 -14.81 23.81
C TYR A 196 0.06 -16.22 24.22
N SER A 197 0.95 -16.90 24.96
CA SER A 197 0.72 -18.22 25.56
C SER A 197 0.18 -18.11 26.97
#